data_AF-A0A6A3Q171-F1
#
_entry.id   AF-A0A6A3Q171-F1
#
_cell.length_a   1.000
_cell.length_b   1.000
_cell.length_c   1.000
_cell.angle_alpha   90.00
_cell.angle_beta   90.00
_cell.angle_gamma   90.00
#
_symmetry.space_group_name_H-M   'P 1'
#
loop_
_entity.id
_entity.type
_entity.pdbx_description
1 polymer ?
#
loop_
_entity_poly.entity_id
_entity_poly.type
_entity_poly.pdbx_seq_one_letter_code
_entity_poly.pdbx_strand_id
1 'polypeptide(L)' 'MAGGCPESVADADGGTNDTAEHLPNEIELTDYAHELAFLPDLTEPSSTTLDYSGPNVQNTDLQTDQQAKLVAVL' A
#
# COMPACT_ATOMS: atom_id res chain seq x y z
N MET A 1 -29.73 55.29 25.65
CA MET A 1 -29.62 54.85 27.05
C MET A 1 -28.94 53.48 27.04
N ALA A 2 -27.91 53.34 27.86
CA ALA A 2 -26.90 52.29 27.83
C ALA A 2 -27.33 50.97 28.49
N GLY A 3 -26.50 49.94 28.29
CA GLY A 3 -26.30 48.83 29.24
C GLY A 3 -26.97 47.52 28.81
N GLY A 4 -26.25 46.41 28.66
CA GLY A 4 -24.85 46.14 28.91
C GLY A 4 -24.48 44.75 28.37
N CYS A 5 -23.23 44.61 27.93
CA CYS A 5 -22.61 43.32 27.69
C CYS A 5 -22.13 42.76 29.04
N PRO A 6 -22.24 41.46 29.32
CA PRO A 6 -21.26 40.77 30.13
C PRO A 6 -20.19 40.16 29.23
N GLU A 7 -18.99 40.22 29.78
CA GLU A 7 -17.69 40.03 29.16
C GLU A 7 -17.39 38.59 28.76
N SER A 8 -16.50 38.50 27.77
CA SER A 8 -15.70 37.33 27.45
C SER A 8 -14.93 36.88 28.69
N VAL A 9 -15.10 35.60 29.06
CA VAL A 9 -14.07 34.84 29.78
C VAL A 9 -13.73 33.66 28.88
N ALA A 10 -12.48 33.67 28.43
CA ALA A 10 -11.88 32.59 27.67
C ALA A 10 -11.63 31.42 28.62
N ASP A 11 -12.26 30.28 28.37
CA ASP A 11 -11.74 29.00 28.82
C ASP A 11 -11.11 28.32 27.62
N ALA A 12 -9.81 28.09 27.73
CA ALA A 12 -9.00 27.40 26.74
C ALA A 12 -9.46 25.94 26.65
N ASP A 13 -10.29 25.60 25.67
CA ASP A 13 -10.47 24.23 25.23
C ASP A 13 -9.36 23.90 24.22
N GLY A 14 -8.22 23.49 24.78
CA GLY A 14 -7.11 22.90 24.05
C GLY A 14 -7.55 21.58 23.45
N GLY A 15 -8.05 21.65 22.22
CA GLY A 15 -8.47 20.46 21.50
C GLY A 15 -9.21 20.84 20.23
N THR A 16 -8.51 21.44 19.27
CA THR A 16 -8.91 21.24 17.86
C THR A 16 -8.68 19.76 17.57
N ASN A 17 -9.57 18.90 18.05
CA ASN A 17 -9.81 17.62 17.44
C ASN A 17 -10.48 17.93 16.11
N ASP A 18 -9.69 18.53 15.21
CA ASP A 18 -9.98 18.68 13.80
C ASP A 18 -9.83 17.27 13.24
N THR A 19 -10.73 16.38 13.66
CA THR A 19 -10.97 15.11 13.01
C THR A 19 -11.47 15.49 11.63
N ALA A 20 -10.52 15.67 10.72
CA ALA A 20 -10.77 15.70 9.29
C ALA A 20 -11.34 14.33 8.94
N GLU A 21 -12.65 14.17 9.12
CA GLU A 21 -13.38 13.01 8.65
C GLU A 21 -13.21 13.00 7.13
N HIS A 22 -12.34 12.12 6.63
CA HIS A 22 -12.21 11.91 5.21
C HIS A 22 -13.49 11.21 4.76
N LEU A 23 -14.42 11.99 4.18
CA LEU A 23 -15.60 11.45 3.52
C LEU A 23 -15.14 10.39 2.50
N PRO A 24 -15.91 9.29 2.32
CA PRO A 24 -15.56 8.29 1.32
C PRO A 24 -15.36 8.95 -0.04
N ASN A 25 -14.25 8.65 -0.70
CA ASN A 25 -14.04 9.17 -2.03
C ASN A 25 -15.08 8.54 -2.97
N GLU A 26 -15.92 9.36 -3.59
CA GLU A 26 -16.82 8.89 -4.65
C GLU A 26 -15.97 8.62 -5.89
N ILE A 27 -15.74 7.35 -6.21
CA ILE A 27 -15.06 6.93 -7.44
C ILE A 27 -16.11 6.49 -8.45
N GLU A 28 -16.15 7.14 -9.62
CA GLU A 28 -16.94 6.67 -10.75
C GLU A 28 -16.26 5.47 -11.38
N LEU A 29 -16.73 4.27 -11.05
CA LEU A 29 -16.18 3.00 -11.55
C LEU A 29 -16.57 2.69 -13.00
N THR A 30 -17.37 3.53 -13.66
CA THR A 30 -17.90 3.31 -15.01
C THR A 30 -16.79 3.20 -16.07
N ASP A 31 -15.68 3.90 -15.87
CA ASP A 31 -14.54 3.88 -16.80
C ASP A 31 -13.48 2.82 -16.43
N TYR A 32 -13.56 2.24 -15.23
CA TYR A 32 -12.61 1.23 -14.75
C TYR A 32 -12.62 -0.05 -15.60
N ALA A 33 -13.78 -0.40 -16.19
CA ALA A 33 -13.87 -1.54 -17.10
C ALA A 33 -12.99 -1.37 -18.36
N HIS A 34 -12.84 -0.13 -18.86
CA HIS A 34 -11.99 0.16 -20.01
C HIS A 34 -10.51 0.07 -19.65
N GLU A 35 -10.13 0.45 -18.44
CA GLU A 35 -8.74 0.32 -17.95
C GLU A 35 -8.34 -1.15 -17.80
N LEU A 36 -9.27 -2.00 -17.34
CA LEU A 36 -9.04 -3.44 -17.22
C LEU A 36 -9.02 -4.18 -18.56
N ALA A 37 -9.58 -3.61 -19.64
CA ALA A 37 -9.62 -4.25 -20.96
C ALA A 37 -8.23 -4.47 -21.59
N PHE A 38 -7.20 -3.82 -21.05
CA PHE A 38 -5.81 -3.97 -21.50
C PHE A 38 -4.99 -4.94 -20.65
N LEU A 39 -5.55 -5.46 -19.55
CA LEU A 39 -4.84 -6.44 -18.75
C LEU A 39 -4.75 -7.77 -19.48
N PRO A 40 -3.60 -8.46 -19.41
CA PRO A 40 -3.53 -9.85 -19.86
C PRO A 40 -4.50 -10.70 -19.05
N ASP A 41 -4.87 -11.86 -19.59
CA ASP A 41 -5.69 -12.81 -18.84
C ASP A 41 -4.93 -13.28 -17.59
N LEU A 42 -5.40 -12.85 -16.42
CA LEU A 42 -4.81 -13.18 -15.13
C LEU A 42 -5.19 -14.59 -14.66
N THR A 43 -6.12 -15.25 -15.35
CA THR A 43 -6.53 -16.64 -15.06
C THR A 43 -5.60 -17.66 -15.73
N GLU A 44 -4.82 -17.23 -16.72
CA GLU A 44 -3.81 -18.06 -17.35
C GLU A 44 -2.53 -18.09 -16.50
N PRO A 45 -2.00 -19.29 -16.16
CA PRO A 45 -0.75 -19.39 -15.44
C PRO A 45 0.39 -18.88 -16.31
N SER A 46 1.05 -17.81 -15.89
CA SER A 46 2.28 -17.34 -16.51
C SER A 46 3.48 -18.01 -15.85
N SER A 47 4.38 -18.58 -16.67
CA SER A 47 5.64 -19.13 -16.17
C SER A 47 6.62 -18.00 -15.88
N THR A 48 7.07 -17.90 -14.63
CA THR A 48 8.11 -16.97 -14.22
C THR A 48 9.36 -17.76 -13.87
N THR A 49 10.51 -17.43 -14.48
CA THR A 49 11.80 -18.01 -14.10
C THR A 49 12.51 -17.03 -13.17
N LEU A 50 12.87 -17.48 -11.97
CA LEU A 50 13.62 -16.69 -11.00
C LEU A 50 15.12 -16.90 -11.22
N ASP A 51 15.88 -15.81 -11.28
CA ASP A 51 17.34 -15.86 -11.35
C ASP A 51 17.92 -15.95 -9.93
N TYR A 52 18.42 -17.13 -9.60
CA TYR A 52 19.03 -17.45 -8.31
C TYR A 52 20.56 -17.27 -8.29
N SER A 53 21.13 -16.60 -9.28
CA SER A 53 22.57 -16.31 -9.34
C SER A 53 23.03 -15.19 -8.40
N GLY A 54 22.09 -14.46 -7.78
CA GLY A 54 22.37 -13.34 -6.90
C GLY A 54 23.22 -13.73 -5.67
N PRO A 55 24.09 -12.82 -5.19
CA PRO A 55 25.03 -13.10 -4.09
C PRO A 55 24.34 -13.41 -2.76
N ASN A 56 23.10 -12.95 -2.58
CA ASN A 56 22.30 -13.24 -1.38
C ASN A 56 21.63 -14.62 -1.42
N VAL A 57 21.66 -15.31 -2.57
CA VAL A 57 21.08 -16.63 -2.80
C VAL A 57 22.16 -17.71 -2.87
N GLN A 58 23.33 -17.34 -3.39
CA GLN A 58 24.51 -18.20 -3.45
C GLN A 58 25.07 -18.46 -2.05
N ASN A 59 25.19 -19.74 -1.67
CA ASN A 59 25.90 -20.12 -0.46
C ASN A 59 27.30 -20.62 -0.83
N THR A 60 28.32 -19.87 -0.42
CA THR A 60 29.73 -20.16 -0.73
C THR A 60 30.26 -21.43 -0.07
N ASP A 61 29.59 -21.93 0.97
CA ASP A 61 29.99 -23.14 1.68
C ASP A 61 29.48 -24.41 0.97
N LEU A 62 28.57 -24.27 0.00
CA LEU A 62 28.00 -25.39 -0.75
C LEU A 62 28.79 -25.68 -2.03
N GLN A 63 28.89 -26.97 -2.37
CA GLN A 63 29.30 -27.38 -3.70
C GLN A 63 28.22 -27.03 -4.73
N THR A 64 28.60 -26.86 -6.00
CA THR A 64 27.69 -26.48 -7.09
C THR A 64 26.45 -27.38 -7.17
N ASP A 65 26.62 -28.70 -7.03
CA ASP A 65 25.51 -29.66 -7.07
C ASP A 65 24.56 -29.54 -5.87
N GLN A 66 25.08 -29.12 -4.72
CA GLN A 66 24.29 -28.89 -3.51
C GLN A 66 23.49 -27.58 -3.64
N GLN A 67 24.10 -26.52 -4.16
CA GLN A 67 23.42 -25.26 -4.47
C GLN A 67 22.33 -25.48 -5.52
N ALA A 68 22.60 -26.26 -6.57
CA ALA A 68 21.60 -26.57 -7.60
C ALA A 68 20.40 -27.34 -7.04
N LYS A 69 20.63 -28.30 -6.12
CA LYS A 69 19.56 -29.01 -5.42
C LYS A 69 18.74 -28.09 -4.52
N LEU A 70 19.37 -27.14 -3.84
CA LEU A 70 18.66 -26.15 -3.03
C LEU A 70 17.73 -25.30 -3.89
N VAL A 71 18.25 -24.78 -5.00
CA VAL A 71 17.47 -23.98 -5.97
C VAL A 71 16.30 -24.77 -6.56
N ALA A 72 16.47 -26.07 -6.80
CA ALA A 72 15.42 -26.91 -7.38
C ALA A 72 14.24 -27.20 -6.43
N VAL A 73 14.38 -26.94 -5.12
CA VAL A 73 13.34 -27.19 -4.11
C VAL A 73 12.57 -25.91 -3.73
N LEU A 74 13.05 -24.73 -4.17
CA LEU A 74 12.40 -23.43 -3.99
C LEU A 74 11.32 -23.21 -5.05
#